data_AF-A0A7C4JY70-F1
#
_entry.id   AF-A0A7C4JY70-F1
#
_cell.length_a   1.000
_cell.length_b   1.000
_cell.length_c   1.000
_cell.angle_alpha   90.00
_cell.angle_beta   90.00
_cell.angle_gamma   90.00
#
_symmetry.space_group_name_H-M   'P 1'
#
loop_
_entity.id
_entity.type
_entity.pdbx_description
1 polymer ?
#
loop_
_entity_poly.entity_id
_entity_poly.type
_entity_poly.pdbx_seq_one_letter_code
_entity_poly.pdbx_strand_id
1 'polypeptide(L)'
;MKTPYSPSVLKPKLKVGYYHHDHWRDINGSAIPFRENLTIPHVCIYGKGGSGSWNTTDVIYATTCHEVAHVSHWEMIGEGTFALIWLNPKTRIIPESWAVAVGWMFTNNEYRKLLNIYNLQSFKEYNYRDGYQKWDKWSDNYYTPLFIDLIDEYNQKQKIGGDRPNDRISGYSISMLESILFGVRDFTLLRSLLKQNKPQNVTNDDIDSLIEFYSNL
;
A
#
# COMPACT_ATOMS: atom_id res chain seq x y z
N MET A 1 -9.32 -15.51 -7.51
CA MET A 1 -7.93 -15.15 -7.86
C MET A 1 -7.62 -15.67 -9.25
N LYS A 2 -7.53 -14.81 -10.26
CA LYS A 2 -6.73 -15.15 -11.45
C LYS A 2 -5.27 -15.11 -11.02
N THR A 3 -4.48 -16.08 -11.43
CA THR A 3 -3.06 -16.12 -11.13
C THR A 3 -2.40 -14.82 -11.62
N PRO A 4 -1.67 -14.07 -10.77
CA PRO A 4 -1.00 -12.83 -11.17
C PRO A 4 0.17 -13.06 -12.13
N TYR A 5 0.36 -14.29 -12.61
CA TYR A 5 1.41 -14.66 -13.53
C TYR A 5 0.88 -15.70 -14.51
N SER A 6 0.71 -15.28 -15.76
CA SER A 6 0.71 -16.21 -16.90
C SER A 6 2.12 -16.22 -17.48
N PRO A 7 2.90 -17.29 -17.28
CA PRO A 7 4.22 -17.39 -17.89
C PRO A 7 4.09 -17.24 -19.41
N SER A 8 4.71 -16.21 -19.96
CA SER A 8 4.94 -16.10 -21.40
C SER A 8 6.43 -16.28 -21.66
N VAL A 9 6.79 -16.90 -22.79
CA VAL A 9 8.19 -17.11 -23.19
C VAL A 9 8.96 -15.78 -23.32
N LEU A 10 8.23 -14.68 -23.51
CA LEU A 10 8.78 -13.34 -23.72
C LEU A 10 8.78 -12.46 -22.46
N LYS A 11 8.15 -12.90 -21.36
CA LYS A 11 8.04 -12.08 -20.13
C LYS A 11 8.98 -12.58 -19.04
N PRO A 12 9.95 -11.76 -18.58
CA PRO A 12 10.84 -12.17 -17.50
C PRO A 12 10.05 -12.47 -16.21
N LYS A 13 10.49 -13.49 -15.46
CA LYS A 13 9.94 -13.77 -14.11
C LYS A 13 10.19 -12.56 -13.20
N LEU A 14 9.24 -12.25 -12.32
CA LEU A 14 9.47 -11.29 -11.23
C LEU A 14 10.72 -11.72 -10.45
N LYS A 15 11.65 -10.77 -10.29
CA LYS A 15 12.89 -10.95 -9.54
C LYS A 15 12.85 -10.03 -8.34
N VAL A 16 12.92 -10.62 -7.16
CA VAL A 16 13.01 -9.92 -5.87
C VAL A 16 14.40 -10.19 -5.32
N GLY A 17 15.16 -9.14 -5.04
CA GLY A 17 16.51 -9.23 -4.48
C GLY A 17 16.60 -8.61 -3.10
N TYR A 18 17.37 -9.24 -2.22
CA TYR A 18 17.74 -8.69 -0.91
C TYR A 18 19.19 -8.24 -0.92
N TYR A 19 19.43 -7.02 -0.47
CA TYR A 19 20.73 -6.41 -0.37
C TYR A 19 21.10 -6.26 1.11
N HIS A 20 22.19 -6.90 1.55
CA HIS A 20 22.65 -6.89 2.93
C HIS A 20 23.43 -5.59 3.28
N HIS A 21 22.86 -4.45 2.92
CA HIS A 21 23.39 -3.11 3.18
C HIS A 21 22.25 -2.08 3.03
N ASP A 22 22.55 -0.82 3.33
CA ASP A 22 21.69 0.34 3.14
C ASP A 22 21.73 0.82 1.68
N HIS A 23 20.71 1.58 1.27
CA HIS A 23 20.74 2.29 -0.01
C HIS A 23 21.14 3.74 0.20
N TRP A 24 21.94 4.32 -0.70
CA TRP A 24 22.43 5.70 -0.61
C TRP A 24 21.36 6.80 -0.59
N ARG A 25 20.09 6.45 -0.88
CA ARG A 25 18.92 7.33 -0.80
C ARG A 25 18.08 7.12 0.47
N ASP A 26 18.58 6.35 1.43
CA ASP A 26 17.89 6.08 2.69
C ASP A 26 16.52 5.40 2.52
N ILE A 27 16.39 4.55 1.50
CA ILE A 27 15.17 3.77 1.21
C ILE A 27 15.31 2.32 1.66
N ASN A 28 14.22 1.73 2.15
CA ASN A 28 14.17 0.32 2.58
C ASN A 28 13.84 -0.65 1.44
N GLY A 29 13.29 -0.12 0.35
CA GLY A 29 12.90 -0.89 -0.82
C GLY A 29 12.82 0.00 -2.06
N SER A 30 12.82 -0.64 -3.22
CA SER A 30 12.48 -0.01 -4.47
C SER A 30 11.93 -1.02 -5.46
N ALA A 31 10.69 -0.82 -5.90
CA ALA A 31 10.16 -1.39 -7.11
C ALA A 31 10.37 -0.42 -8.26
N ILE A 32 10.96 -0.90 -9.34
CA ILE A 32 10.88 -0.20 -10.62
C ILE A 32 10.20 -1.16 -11.58
N PRO A 33 8.85 -1.15 -11.62
CA PRO A 33 8.08 -2.16 -12.34
C PRO A 33 8.43 -2.24 -13.83
N PHE A 34 8.91 -1.13 -14.41
CA PHE A 34 9.29 -0.98 -15.82
C PHE A 34 10.78 -1.27 -16.11
N ARG A 35 11.56 -1.79 -15.15
CA ARG A 35 12.95 -2.22 -15.41
C ARG A 35 12.97 -3.62 -16.04
N GLU A 36 13.24 -3.70 -17.33
CA GLU A 36 13.46 -4.96 -18.04
C GLU A 36 14.95 -5.39 -18.09
N ASN A 37 15.73 -5.12 -17.04
CA ASN A 37 17.15 -5.48 -17.03
C ASN A 37 17.38 -6.89 -16.44
N LEU A 38 18.14 -7.73 -17.14
CA LEU A 38 18.43 -9.11 -16.73
C LEU A 38 19.24 -9.22 -15.42
N THR A 39 20.04 -8.22 -15.06
CA THR A 39 20.96 -8.27 -13.91
C THR A 39 20.46 -7.57 -12.65
N ILE A 40 19.43 -6.73 -12.76
CA ILE A 40 18.89 -5.94 -11.64
C ILE A 40 17.51 -6.49 -11.28
N PRO A 41 17.23 -6.83 -10.01
CA PRO A 41 15.89 -7.20 -9.57
C PRO A 41 14.85 -6.11 -9.89
N HIS A 42 13.62 -6.53 -10.19
CA HIS A 42 12.50 -5.59 -10.37
C HIS A 42 12.12 -4.94 -9.03
N VAL A 43 12.27 -5.72 -7.95
CA VAL A 43 12.11 -5.32 -6.56
C VAL A 43 13.43 -5.52 -5.83
N CYS A 44 13.97 -4.46 -5.26
CA CYS A 44 15.13 -4.49 -4.39
C CYS A 44 14.69 -4.18 -2.96
N ILE A 45 15.14 -4.99 -1.99
CA ILE A 45 14.89 -4.79 -0.56
C ILE A 45 16.24 -4.62 0.15
N TYR A 46 16.34 -3.62 1.03
CA TYR A 46 17.58 -3.28 1.72
C TYR A 46 17.52 -3.67 3.19
N GLY A 47 18.56 -4.37 3.64
CA GLY A 47 18.66 -4.88 5.00
C GLY A 47 18.81 -3.80 6.06
N LYS A 48 19.43 -2.67 5.71
CA LYS A 48 19.58 -1.52 6.60
C LYS A 48 18.71 -0.36 6.11
N GLY A 49 18.09 0.36 7.05
CA GLY A 49 17.46 1.64 6.76
C GLY A 49 18.48 2.76 6.60
N GLY A 50 18.01 3.96 6.25
CA GLY A 50 18.87 5.12 6.00
C GLY A 50 19.75 5.57 7.18
N SER A 51 19.37 5.21 8.40
CA SER A 51 20.19 5.44 9.59
C SER A 51 21.36 4.44 9.75
N GLY A 52 21.50 3.48 8.82
CA GLY A 52 22.48 2.39 8.88
C GLY A 52 22.09 1.24 9.81
N SER A 53 20.97 1.35 10.53
CA SER A 53 20.43 0.31 11.42
C SER A 53 19.76 -0.82 10.63
N TRP A 54 19.91 -2.06 11.10
CA TRP A 54 19.23 -3.22 10.52
C TRP A 54 17.71 -3.10 10.69
N ASN A 55 16.98 -3.28 9.60
CA ASN A 55 15.53 -3.39 9.61
C ASN A 55 15.12 -4.72 10.29
N THR A 56 14.06 -4.65 11.08
CA THR A 56 13.43 -5.83 11.67
C THR A 56 12.74 -6.68 10.60
N THR A 57 12.51 -7.96 10.88
CA THR A 57 11.92 -8.90 9.91
C THR A 57 10.54 -8.46 9.42
N ASP A 58 9.73 -7.86 10.28
CA ASP A 58 8.41 -7.33 9.89
C ASP A 58 8.55 -6.13 8.94
N VAL A 59 9.53 -5.27 9.13
CA VAL A 59 9.83 -4.17 8.20
C VAL A 59 10.28 -4.71 6.85
N ILE A 60 11.15 -5.72 6.82
CA ILE A 60 11.59 -6.37 5.57
C ILE A 60 10.40 -7.02 4.85
N TYR A 61 9.55 -7.73 5.58
CA TYR A 61 8.36 -8.38 5.03
C TYR A 61 7.36 -7.37 4.48
N ALA A 62 7.00 -6.35 5.27
CA ALA A 62 6.07 -5.30 4.87
C ALA A 62 6.57 -4.53 3.65
N THR A 63 7.87 -4.21 3.62
CA THR A 63 8.49 -3.53 2.47
C THR A 63 8.44 -4.42 1.23
N THR A 64 8.71 -5.73 1.39
CA THR A 64 8.57 -6.67 0.28
C THR A 64 7.15 -6.69 -0.27
N CYS A 65 6.14 -6.73 0.60
CA CYS A 65 4.73 -6.66 0.19
C CYS A 65 4.40 -5.33 -0.51
N HIS A 66 4.88 -4.19 0.00
CA HIS A 66 4.72 -2.86 -0.59
C HIS A 66 5.26 -2.82 -2.03
N GLU A 67 6.51 -3.22 -2.21
CA GLU A 67 7.16 -3.18 -3.51
C GLU A 67 6.54 -4.18 -4.51
N VAL A 68 6.13 -5.37 -4.04
CA VAL A 68 5.42 -6.34 -4.89
C VAL A 68 4.01 -5.84 -5.25
N ALA A 69 3.35 -5.05 -4.38
CA ALA A 69 2.06 -4.43 -4.69
C ALA A 69 2.17 -3.45 -5.86
N HIS A 70 3.26 -2.66 -5.92
CA HIS A 70 3.55 -1.79 -7.07
C HIS A 70 3.68 -2.58 -8.37
N VAL A 71 4.42 -3.69 -8.35
CA VAL A 71 4.55 -4.57 -9.52
C VAL A 71 3.20 -5.19 -9.91
N SER A 72 2.43 -5.67 -8.93
CA SER A 72 1.10 -6.24 -9.18
C SER A 72 0.15 -5.22 -9.82
N HIS A 73 0.16 -3.98 -9.32
CA HIS A 73 -0.66 -2.92 -9.88
C HIS A 73 -0.21 -2.57 -11.31
N TRP A 74 1.10 -2.47 -11.56
CA TRP A 74 1.64 -2.28 -12.91
C TRP A 74 1.23 -3.39 -13.89
N GLU A 75 1.36 -4.66 -13.49
CA GLU A 75 0.88 -5.82 -14.26
C GLU A 75 -0.60 -5.72 -14.59
N MET A 76 -1.39 -5.27 -13.62
CA MET A 76 -2.84 -5.20 -13.69
C MET A 76 -3.34 -4.15 -14.69
N ILE A 77 -2.72 -2.96 -14.74
CA ILE A 77 -3.23 -1.82 -15.53
C ILE A 77 -2.35 -1.47 -16.75
N GLY A 78 -1.20 -2.13 -16.88
CA GLY A 78 -0.23 -1.92 -17.95
C GLY A 78 0.72 -0.73 -17.71
N GLU A 79 1.87 -0.78 -18.37
CA GLU A 79 2.99 0.16 -18.15
C GLU A 79 2.62 1.62 -18.36
N GLY A 80 2.09 1.97 -19.54
CA GLY A 80 1.78 3.37 -19.86
C GLY A 80 0.78 3.97 -18.86
N THR A 81 -0.24 3.20 -18.51
CA THR A 81 -1.24 3.59 -17.52
C THR A 81 -0.62 3.82 -16.15
N PHE A 82 0.15 2.84 -15.65
CA PHE A 82 0.78 2.94 -14.34
C PHE A 82 1.78 4.11 -14.28
N ALA A 83 2.58 4.31 -15.33
CA ALA A 83 3.52 5.42 -15.44
C ALA A 83 2.84 6.79 -15.35
N LEU A 84 1.67 6.96 -16.01
CA LEU A 84 0.91 8.21 -15.93
C LEU A 84 0.44 8.52 -14.49
N ILE A 85 -0.01 7.51 -13.75
CA ILE A 85 -0.46 7.67 -12.36
C ILE A 85 0.74 7.93 -11.45
N TRP A 86 1.83 7.19 -11.64
CA TRP A 86 3.03 7.21 -10.82
C TRP A 86 3.83 8.52 -10.95
N LEU A 87 4.00 9.02 -12.18
CA LEU A 87 4.83 10.20 -12.46
C LEU A 87 4.10 11.51 -12.18
N ASN A 88 2.77 11.49 -12.03
CA ASN A 88 1.99 12.66 -11.70
C ASN A 88 1.86 12.78 -10.17
N PRO A 89 2.44 13.83 -9.53
CA PRO A 89 2.36 14.03 -8.08
C PRO A 89 0.93 13.99 -7.53
N LYS A 90 -0.05 14.49 -8.29
CA LYS A 90 -1.46 14.53 -7.85
C LYS A 90 -2.13 13.17 -7.81
N THR A 91 -1.58 12.17 -8.49
CA THR A 91 -2.18 10.82 -8.57
C THR A 91 -1.27 9.75 -7.97
N ARG A 92 0.01 10.05 -7.72
CA ARG A 92 0.99 9.12 -7.13
C ARG A 92 0.59 8.62 -5.75
N ILE A 93 -0.20 9.38 -5.01
CA ILE A 93 -0.81 8.96 -3.73
C ILE A 93 -1.57 7.64 -3.90
N ILE A 94 -2.27 7.44 -5.01
CA ILE A 94 -3.10 6.24 -5.22
C ILE A 94 -2.26 4.95 -5.19
N PRO A 95 -1.24 4.75 -6.05
CA PRO A 95 -0.43 3.53 -6.01
C PRO A 95 0.39 3.41 -4.72
N GLU A 96 0.93 4.50 -4.18
CA GLU A 96 1.75 4.47 -2.95
C GLU A 96 0.92 4.10 -1.71
N SER A 97 -0.23 4.74 -1.51
CA SER A 97 -1.13 4.40 -0.40
C SER A 97 -1.76 3.02 -0.54
N TRP A 98 -1.97 2.53 -1.77
CA TRP A 98 -2.39 1.14 -1.99
C TRP A 98 -1.31 0.17 -1.52
N ALA A 99 -0.06 0.39 -1.91
CA ALA A 99 1.06 -0.43 -1.50
C ALA A 99 1.27 -0.40 0.04
N VAL A 100 1.05 0.75 0.68
CA VAL A 100 1.01 0.87 2.15
C VAL A 100 -0.04 -0.05 2.76
N ALA A 101 -1.28 -0.03 2.25
CA ALA A 101 -2.35 -0.88 2.75
C ALA A 101 -2.07 -2.38 2.54
N VAL A 102 -1.48 -2.76 1.39
CA VAL A 102 -1.07 -4.14 1.12
C VAL A 102 0.02 -4.59 2.09
N GLY A 103 1.06 -3.76 2.32
CA GLY A 103 2.12 -4.02 3.28
C GLY A 103 1.59 -4.18 4.70
N TRP A 104 0.72 -3.27 5.14
CA TRP A 104 0.05 -3.33 6.44
C TRP A 104 -0.77 -4.62 6.61
N MET A 105 -1.64 -4.93 5.64
CA MET A 105 -2.55 -6.07 5.73
C MET A 105 -1.76 -7.39 5.77
N PHE A 106 -0.86 -7.63 4.83
CA PHE A 106 -0.16 -8.92 4.77
C PHE A 106 0.77 -9.13 5.96
N THR A 107 1.40 -8.08 6.47
CA THR A 107 2.26 -8.17 7.65
C THR A 107 1.43 -8.49 8.89
N ASN A 108 0.28 -7.83 9.08
CA ASN A 108 -0.65 -8.17 10.15
C ASN A 108 -1.16 -9.60 10.05
N ASN A 109 -1.54 -10.05 8.86
CA ASN A 109 -2.00 -11.41 8.64
C ASN A 109 -0.92 -12.45 8.96
N GLU A 110 0.33 -12.20 8.57
CA GLU A 110 1.45 -13.10 8.85
C GLU A 110 1.74 -13.18 10.35
N TYR A 111 1.89 -12.04 11.01
CA TYR A 111 2.23 -12.00 12.44
C TYR A 111 1.08 -12.52 13.33
N ARG A 112 -0.19 -12.36 12.92
CA ARG A 112 -1.33 -13.02 13.56
C ARG A 112 -1.37 -14.54 13.33
N LYS A 113 -0.82 -15.06 12.24
CA LYS A 113 -0.64 -16.51 12.08
C LYS A 113 0.47 -17.04 12.98
N LEU A 114 1.58 -16.31 13.11
CA LEU A 114 2.68 -16.68 14.01
C LEU A 114 2.23 -16.69 15.48
N LEU A 115 1.33 -15.77 15.89
CA LEU A 115 0.62 -15.85 17.18
C LEU A 115 0.00 -17.23 17.41
N ASN A 116 -0.76 -17.74 16.43
CA ASN A 116 -1.47 -19.01 16.56
C ASN A 116 -0.52 -20.21 16.61
N ILE A 117 0.60 -20.15 15.88
CA ILE A 117 1.59 -21.24 15.82
C ILE A 117 2.41 -21.31 17.11
N TYR A 118 2.85 -20.16 17.63
CA TYR A 118 3.80 -20.09 18.74
C TYR A 118 3.18 -19.67 20.07
N ASN A 119 1.85 -19.42 20.12
CA ASN A 119 1.11 -18.94 21.29
C ASN A 119 1.71 -17.66 21.92
N LEU A 120 2.21 -16.76 21.08
CA LEU A 120 2.90 -15.55 21.49
C LEU A 120 1.92 -14.39 21.68
N GLN A 121 1.32 -14.27 22.86
CA GLN A 121 0.27 -13.29 23.17
C GLN A 121 0.63 -11.83 22.81
N SER A 122 1.92 -11.48 22.77
CA SER A 122 2.41 -10.17 22.31
C SER A 122 2.00 -9.82 20.88
N PHE A 123 1.57 -10.79 20.06
CA PHE A 123 1.12 -10.57 18.68
C PHE A 123 -0.40 -10.44 18.53
N LYS A 124 -1.18 -10.61 19.60
CA LYS A 124 -2.65 -10.49 19.54
C LYS A 124 -3.11 -9.09 19.13
N GLU A 125 -2.35 -8.08 19.55
CA GLU A 125 -2.58 -6.66 19.24
C GLU A 125 -1.63 -6.14 18.16
N TYR A 126 -0.92 -7.03 17.46
CA TYR A 126 0.02 -6.62 16.44
C TYR A 126 -0.70 -5.84 15.34
N ASN A 127 -0.21 -4.63 15.12
CA ASN A 127 -0.66 -3.72 14.09
C ASN A 127 0.56 -3.02 13.49
N TYR A 128 0.98 -3.45 12.31
CA TYR A 128 2.16 -2.92 11.64
C TYR A 128 2.08 -1.39 11.52
N ARG A 129 3.09 -0.69 12.06
CA ARG A 129 3.17 0.78 12.13
C ARG A 129 1.91 1.43 12.71
N ASP A 130 1.27 0.77 13.67
CA ASP A 130 0.01 1.21 14.27
C ASP A 130 -1.06 1.52 13.20
N GLY A 131 -1.11 0.79 12.07
CA GLY A 131 -2.07 1.07 10.98
C GLY A 131 -1.95 2.47 10.39
N TYR A 132 -0.78 3.11 10.51
CA TYR A 132 -0.57 4.49 10.10
C TYR A 132 -1.48 5.51 10.82
N GLN A 133 -2.06 5.16 11.97
CA GLN A 133 -3.03 6.02 12.67
C GLN A 133 -2.46 7.37 13.16
N LYS A 134 -1.14 7.50 13.24
CA LYS A 134 -0.46 8.74 13.63
C LYS A 134 -0.20 9.69 12.45
N TRP A 135 -0.34 9.22 11.22
CA TRP A 135 -0.13 10.01 10.00
C TRP A 135 -1.04 11.24 9.99
N ASP A 136 -0.54 12.35 9.46
CA ASP A 136 -1.28 13.60 9.26
C ASP A 136 -0.82 14.30 7.98
N LYS A 137 -1.50 15.39 7.60
CA LYS A 137 -1.21 16.10 6.33
C LYS A 137 0.22 16.68 6.23
N TRP A 138 0.99 16.70 7.31
CA TRP A 138 2.36 17.20 7.35
C TRP A 138 3.40 16.07 7.25
N SER A 139 2.93 14.82 7.26
CA SER A 139 3.72 13.62 7.01
C SER A 139 4.06 13.50 5.51
N ASP A 140 4.68 12.39 5.08
CA ASP A 140 4.89 12.15 3.65
C ASP A 140 3.54 12.09 2.89
N ASN A 141 3.40 12.95 1.88
CA ASN A 141 2.15 13.13 1.15
C ASN A 141 1.81 11.94 0.23
N TYR A 142 2.74 11.03 -0.05
CA TYR A 142 2.50 9.85 -0.89
C TYR A 142 2.23 8.58 -0.08
N TYR A 143 2.90 8.39 1.05
CA TYR A 143 2.74 7.20 1.88
C TYR A 143 1.63 7.42 2.93
N THR A 144 0.37 7.41 2.46
CA THR A 144 -0.79 7.78 3.28
C THR A 144 -1.64 6.58 3.68
N PRO A 145 -2.49 6.70 4.73
CA PRO A 145 -3.39 5.62 5.13
C PRO A 145 -4.67 5.52 4.27
N LEU A 146 -4.78 6.23 3.14
CA LEU A 146 -6.00 6.29 2.30
C LEU A 146 -6.72 4.95 2.11
N PHE A 147 -6.00 3.87 1.79
CA PHE A 147 -6.63 2.56 1.60
C PHE A 147 -6.80 1.76 2.89
N ILE A 148 -6.05 2.07 3.95
CA ILE A 148 -6.25 1.50 5.30
C ILE A 148 -7.56 2.06 5.87
N ASP A 149 -7.78 3.38 5.74
CA ASP A 149 -8.99 4.09 6.14
C ASP A 149 -10.26 3.48 5.49
N LEU A 150 -10.17 2.98 4.25
CA LEU A 150 -11.31 2.31 3.61
C LEU A 150 -11.65 0.95 4.25
N ILE A 151 -10.71 0.35 4.99
CA ILE A 151 -10.80 -1.04 5.47
C ILE A 151 -11.09 -1.08 6.97
N ASP A 152 -10.34 -0.33 7.77
CA ASP A 152 -10.38 -0.44 9.22
C ASP A 152 -11.55 0.32 9.85
N GLU A 153 -11.61 0.39 11.18
CA GLU A 153 -12.69 1.07 11.91
C GLU A 153 -12.16 2.25 12.74
N TYR A 154 -10.95 2.73 12.45
CA TYR A 154 -10.26 3.74 13.25
C TYR A 154 -10.32 5.12 12.60
N ASN A 155 -11.25 5.94 13.07
CA ASN A 155 -11.29 7.35 12.68
C ASN A 155 -10.20 8.16 13.40
N GLN A 156 -9.08 8.41 12.71
CA GLN A 156 -7.93 9.17 13.22
C GLN A 156 -8.29 10.57 13.72
N LYS A 157 -9.12 11.30 12.95
CA LYS A 157 -9.59 12.64 13.32
C LYS A 157 -10.38 12.63 14.62
N GLN A 158 -11.26 11.65 14.82
CA GLN A 158 -12.10 11.57 16.02
C GLN A 158 -11.29 11.14 17.26
N LYS A 159 -10.35 10.21 17.10
CA LYS A 159 -9.60 9.62 18.21
C LYS A 159 -8.41 10.48 18.66
N ILE A 160 -7.75 11.16 17.73
CA ILE A 160 -6.52 11.92 17.98
C ILE A 160 -6.72 13.43 17.74
N GLY A 161 -7.49 13.81 16.72
CA GLY A 161 -7.67 15.20 16.33
C GLY A 161 -6.57 15.74 15.39
N GLY A 162 -6.55 17.06 15.19
CA GLY A 162 -5.58 17.73 14.34
C GLY A 162 -5.87 17.60 12.84
N ASP A 163 -4.84 17.72 12.00
CA ASP A 163 -4.93 17.71 10.54
C ASP A 163 -4.93 16.29 9.94
N ARG A 164 -5.85 15.46 10.44
CA ARG A 164 -5.99 14.04 10.07
C ARG A 164 -7.23 13.80 9.21
N PRO A 165 -7.25 12.74 8.38
CA PRO A 165 -8.44 12.33 7.64
C PRO A 165 -9.59 12.04 8.61
N ASN A 166 -10.77 12.57 8.28
CA ASN A 166 -12.00 12.22 8.98
C ASN A 166 -12.57 10.95 8.36
N ASP A 167 -12.01 9.81 8.74
CA ASP A 167 -12.36 8.53 8.18
C ASP A 167 -13.59 7.91 8.87
N ARG A 168 -14.73 8.04 8.21
CA ARG A 168 -16.01 7.44 8.63
C ARG A 168 -16.35 6.20 7.81
N ILE A 169 -15.38 5.69 7.05
CA ILE A 169 -15.55 4.59 6.13
C ILE A 169 -14.99 3.35 6.81
N SER A 170 -15.64 2.21 6.57
CA SER A 170 -15.11 0.92 6.96
C SER A 170 -15.73 -0.18 6.11
N GLY A 171 -15.08 -1.34 6.09
CA GLY A 171 -15.66 -2.56 5.52
C GLY A 171 -15.47 -2.76 4.03
N TYR A 172 -14.64 -1.96 3.34
CA TYR A 172 -14.14 -2.39 2.04
C TYR A 172 -13.20 -3.59 2.23
N SER A 173 -13.42 -4.65 1.45
CA SER A 173 -12.46 -5.76 1.39
C SER A 173 -11.29 -5.41 0.47
N ILE A 174 -10.11 -5.94 0.78
CA ILE A 174 -8.92 -5.77 -0.07
C ILE A 174 -9.17 -6.27 -1.50
N SER A 175 -9.90 -7.37 -1.68
CA SER A 175 -10.27 -7.87 -3.01
C SER A 175 -11.18 -6.91 -3.79
N MET A 176 -12.05 -6.19 -3.08
CA MET A 176 -12.91 -5.17 -3.70
C MET A 176 -12.09 -3.96 -4.10
N LEU A 177 -11.17 -3.51 -3.25
CA LEU A 177 -10.27 -2.38 -3.54
C LEU A 177 -9.32 -2.69 -4.71
N GLU A 178 -8.76 -3.90 -4.77
CA GLU A 178 -7.95 -4.36 -5.91
C GLU A 178 -8.77 -4.33 -7.22
N SER A 179 -10.02 -4.80 -7.17
CA SER A 179 -10.93 -4.77 -8.33
C SER A 179 -11.27 -3.34 -8.77
N ILE A 180 -11.44 -2.42 -7.83
CA ILE A 180 -11.64 -0.99 -8.10
C ILE A 180 -10.38 -0.40 -8.77
N LEU A 181 -9.19 -0.67 -8.22
CA LEU A 181 -7.92 -0.14 -8.71
C LEU A 181 -7.62 -0.49 -10.17
N PHE A 182 -8.13 -1.62 -10.67
CA PHE A 182 -8.06 -1.97 -12.09
C PHE A 182 -8.49 -0.81 -13.01
N GLY A 183 -9.55 -0.08 -12.63
CA GLY A 183 -10.13 1.03 -13.40
C GLY A 183 -9.68 2.43 -12.99
N VAL A 184 -8.98 2.59 -11.86
CA VAL A 184 -8.65 3.92 -11.30
C VAL A 184 -7.46 4.54 -12.03
N ARG A 185 -7.60 5.81 -12.44
CA ARG A 185 -6.52 6.61 -13.03
C ARG A 185 -6.26 7.92 -12.29
N ASP A 186 -7.22 8.37 -11.51
CA ASP A 186 -7.20 9.61 -10.75
C ASP A 186 -8.18 9.52 -9.57
N PHE A 187 -8.20 10.56 -8.74
CA PHE A 187 -9.10 10.65 -7.60
C PHE A 187 -10.58 10.73 -7.99
N THR A 188 -10.91 11.25 -9.18
CA THR A 188 -12.29 11.31 -9.67
C THR A 188 -12.83 9.92 -9.93
N LEU A 189 -12.09 9.08 -10.66
CA LEU A 189 -12.44 7.70 -10.91
C LEU A 189 -12.41 6.86 -9.62
N LEU A 190 -11.43 7.07 -8.75
CA LEU A 190 -11.39 6.40 -7.44
C LEU A 190 -12.67 6.66 -6.65
N ARG A 191 -13.05 7.93 -6.49
CA ARG A 191 -14.28 8.34 -5.81
C ARG A 191 -15.51 7.70 -6.42
N SER A 192 -15.65 7.74 -7.75
CA SER A 192 -16.81 7.17 -8.44
C SER A 192 -16.90 5.66 -8.26
N LEU A 193 -15.79 4.94 -8.37
CA LEU A 193 -15.78 3.47 -8.24
C LEU A 193 -15.97 3.02 -6.79
N LEU A 194 -15.45 3.77 -5.81
CA LEU A 194 -15.76 3.53 -4.40
C LEU A 194 -17.26 3.66 -4.14
N LYS A 195 -17.88 4.75 -4.59
CA LYS A 195 -19.35 4.95 -4.44
C LYS A 195 -20.17 3.84 -5.08
N GLN A 196 -19.75 3.33 -6.23
CA GLN A 196 -20.44 2.24 -6.92
C GLN A 196 -20.33 0.90 -6.17
N ASN A 197 -19.28 0.70 -5.38
CA ASN A 197 -18.98 -0.54 -4.68
C ASN A 197 -19.03 -0.39 -3.15
N LYS A 198 -19.75 0.63 -2.66
CA LYS A 198 -19.71 0.99 -1.24
C LYS A 198 -20.37 -0.07 -0.33
N PRO A 199 -19.80 -0.33 0.86
CA PRO A 199 -20.45 -1.13 1.90
C PRO A 199 -21.79 -0.52 2.37
N GLN A 200 -22.66 -1.34 2.95
CA GLN A 200 -24.05 -0.98 3.29
C GLN A 200 -24.17 0.25 4.22
N ASN A 201 -23.19 0.49 5.09
CA ASN A 201 -23.22 1.58 6.08
C ASN A 201 -22.38 2.80 5.67
N VAL A 202 -21.81 2.80 4.46
CA VAL A 202 -20.97 3.91 3.97
C VAL A 202 -21.82 4.83 3.10
N THR A 203 -21.81 6.13 3.41
CA THR A 203 -22.51 7.12 2.60
C THR A 203 -21.64 7.66 1.45
N ASN A 204 -22.27 8.28 0.45
CA ASN A 204 -21.50 8.93 -0.61
C ASN A 204 -20.72 10.13 -0.08
N ASP A 205 -21.27 10.82 0.92
CA ASP A 205 -20.67 12.01 1.53
C ASP A 205 -19.43 11.64 2.35
N ASP A 206 -19.42 10.49 3.02
CA ASP A 206 -18.23 9.98 3.71
C ASP A 206 -17.10 9.72 2.71
N ILE A 207 -17.40 9.09 1.57
CA ILE A 207 -16.44 8.86 0.47
C ILE A 207 -15.95 10.19 -0.13
N ASP A 208 -16.85 11.16 -0.32
CA ASP A 208 -16.46 12.47 -0.83
C ASP A 208 -15.51 13.19 0.11
N SER A 209 -15.85 13.23 1.40
CA SER A 209 -15.01 13.86 2.43
C SER A 209 -13.63 13.21 2.52
N LEU A 210 -13.55 11.87 2.47
CA LEU A 210 -12.26 11.18 2.55
C LEU A 210 -11.40 11.47 1.32
N ILE A 211 -11.98 11.31 0.12
CA ILE A 211 -11.22 11.53 -1.13
C ILE A 211 -10.84 12.99 -1.31
N GLU A 212 -11.71 13.92 -0.93
CA GLU A 212 -11.40 15.35 -0.96
C GLU A 212 -10.18 15.68 -0.10
N PHE A 213 -10.10 15.15 1.12
CA PHE A 213 -8.95 15.33 2.00
C PHE A 213 -7.65 14.88 1.32
N TYR A 214 -7.60 13.66 0.78
CA TYR A 214 -6.39 13.11 0.15
C TYR A 214 -6.04 13.76 -1.19
N SER A 215 -7.03 14.21 -1.95
CA SER A 215 -6.80 14.86 -3.24
C SER A 215 -6.23 16.28 -3.13
N ASN A 216 -6.26 16.86 -1.93
CA ASN A 216 -5.78 18.22 -1.62
C ASN A 216 -4.42 18.25 -0.92
N LEU A 217 -3.72 17.11 -0.83
CA LEU A 217 -2.35 17.00 -0.29
C LEU A 217 -1.27 17.44 -1.30
#